data_AF-A0A7X7VTY4-F1
#
_entry.id   AF-A0A7X7VTY4-F1
#
_cell.length_a   1.000
_cell.length_b   1.000
_cell.length_c   1.000
_cell.angle_alpha   90.00
_cell.angle_beta   90.00
_cell.angle_gamma   90.00
#
_symmetry.space_group_name_H-M   'P 1'
#
loop_
_entity.id
_entity.type
_entity.pdbx_description
1 polymer ?
#
loop_
_entity_poly.entity_id
_entity_poly.type
_entity_poly.pdbx_seq_one_letter_code
_entity_poly.pdbx_strand_id
1 'polypeptide(L)' 'MDKKNDRLQLGPVNFIILGVAAVLLILGYIIMSANEITISPLLLILAYVVLIPFGLLYKSKPKD' A
#
# COMPACT_ATOMS: atom_id res chain seq x y z
N MET A 1 -22.69 24.01 -10.16
CA MET A 1 -22.50 22.62 -10.64
C MET A 1 -21.45 21.96 -9.78
N ASP A 2 -21.86 20.84 -9.19
CA ASP A 2 -21.17 19.85 -8.35
C ASP A 2 -19.65 20.01 -8.16
N LYS A 3 -19.23 20.51 -6.99
CA LYS A 3 -17.84 20.42 -6.51
C LYS A 3 -17.63 18.99 -6.02
N LYS A 4 -17.41 18.06 -6.94
CA LYS A 4 -16.98 16.69 -6.60
C LYS A 4 -15.62 16.80 -5.96
N ASN A 5 -15.63 16.89 -4.64
CA ASN A 5 -14.47 16.63 -3.83
C ASN A 5 -14.19 15.14 -3.98
N ASP A 6 -13.52 14.76 -5.07
CA ASP A 6 -12.94 13.43 -5.28
C ASP A 6 -11.77 13.24 -4.30
N ARG A 7 -12.05 13.44 -3.01
CA ARG A 7 -11.24 12.90 -1.93
C ARG A 7 -11.36 11.40 -2.14
N LEU A 8 -10.25 10.76 -2.52
CA LEU A 8 -10.11 9.31 -2.45
C LEU A 8 -10.84 8.87 -1.18
N GLN A 9 -12.01 8.24 -1.33
CA GLN A 9 -12.79 7.77 -0.19
C GLN A 9 -12.07 6.52 0.31
N LEU A 10 -10.93 6.75 0.96
CA LEU A 10 -10.08 5.73 1.55
C LEU A 10 -10.88 5.20 2.73
N GLY A 11 -11.59 4.09 2.51
CA GLY A 11 -12.29 3.39 3.57
C GLY A 11 -11.32 2.90 4.65
N PRO A 12 -11.81 2.57 5.86
CA PRO A 12 -10.98 2.07 6.95
C PRO A 12 -10.16 0.83 6.55
N VAL A 13 -10.71 -0.03 5.68
CA VAL A 13 -10.02 -1.20 5.12
C VAL A 13 -8.80 -0.80 4.29
N ASN A 14 -8.92 0.27 3.50
CA ASN A 14 -7.84 0.77 2.66
C ASN A 14 -6.69 1.34 3.49
N PHE A 15 -7.01 1.97 4.62
CA PHE A 15 -6.02 2.47 5.56
C PHE A 15 -5.24 1.34 6.24
N ILE A 16 -5.91 0.23 6.57
CA ILE A 16 -5.25 -0.97 7.10
C ILE A 16 -4.29 -1.57 6.07
N ILE A 17 -4.72 -1.71 4.80
CA ILE A 17 -3.87 -2.24 3.72
C ILE A 17 -2.64 -1.35 3.51
N LEU A 18 -2.81 -0.02 3.51
CA LEU A 18 -1.70 0.92 3.41
C LEU A 18 -0.75 0.85 4.61
N GLY A 19 -1.28 0.68 5.83
CA GLY A 19 -0.47 0.48 7.03
C GLY A 19 0.37 -0.80 6.95
N VAL A 20 -0.23 -1.90 6.51
CA VAL A 20 0.48 -3.18 6.29
C VAL A 20 1.54 -3.03 5.19
N ALA A 21 1.24 -2.34 4.10
CA ALA A 21 2.21 -2.05 3.04
C ALA A 21 3.40 -1.23 3.55
N ALA A 22 3.17 -0.22 4.39
CA ALA A 22 4.23 0.56 5.00
C ALA A 22 5.14 -0.30 5.89
N VAL A 23 4.57 -1.19 6.71
CA VAL A 23 5.35 -2.12 7.55
C VAL A 23 6.17 -3.08 6.68
N LEU A 24 5.59 -3.62 5.61
CA LEU A 24 6.31 -4.49 4.66
C LEU A 24 7.47 -3.77 3.97
N LEU A 25 7.30 -2.49 3.61
CA LEU A 25 8.40 -1.69 3.06
C LEU A 25 9.53 -1.49 4.07
N ILE A 26 9.20 -1.18 5.33
CA ILE A 26 10.20 -1.02 6.39
C ILE A 26 10.96 -2.33 6.61
N LEU A 27 10.24 -3.46 6.69
CA LEU A 27 10.87 -4.78 6.83
C LEU A 27 11.73 -5.14 5.61
N GLY A 28 11.25 -4.90 4.40
CA GLY A 28 12.03 -5.11 3.17
C GLY A 28 13.32 -4.31 3.16
N TYR A 29 13.29 -3.07 3.65
CA TYR A 29 14.48 -2.22 3.75
C TYR A 29 15.46 -2.68 4.85
N ILE A 30 14.95 -3.20 5.98
CA ILE A 30 15.78 -3.79 7.04
C ILE A 30 16.47 -5.07 6.52
N ILE A 31 15.75 -5.93 5.80
CA ILE A 31 16.32 -7.13 5.18
C ILE A 31 17.36 -6.75 4.12
N MET A 32 17.13 -5.65 3.38
CA MET A 32 18.12 -5.12 2.44
C MET A 32 19.44 -4.75 3.13
N SER A 33 19.35 -4.23 4.35
CA SER A 33 20.53 -3.92 5.19
C SER A 33 21.29 -5.18 5.63
N ALA A 34 20.69 -6.37 5.55
CA ALA A 34 21.32 -7.65 5.84
C ALA A 34 22.12 -8.24 4.65
N ASN A 35 22.40 -7.43 3.62
CA ASN A 35 23.16 -7.82 2.41
C ASN A 35 22.45 -8.82 1.48
N GLU A 36 21.14 -9.02 1.68
CA GLU A 36 20.25 -9.84 0.83
C GLU A 36 19.67 -9.00 -0.31
N ILE A 37 20.45 -8.86 -1.40
CA ILE A 37 20.20 -7.93 -2.51
C ILE A 37 19.18 -8.47 -3.53
N THR A 38 18.81 -9.75 -3.44
CA THR A 38 17.90 -10.40 -4.41
C THR A 38 16.46 -10.43 -3.91
N ILE A 39 16.26 -10.85 -2.65
CA ILE A 39 14.92 -10.99 -2.06
C ILE A 39 14.36 -9.63 -1.62
N SER A 40 15.21 -8.73 -1.14
CA SER A 40 14.77 -7.44 -0.58
C SER A 40 14.15 -6.52 -1.63
N PRO A 41 14.78 -6.25 -2.79
CA PRO A 41 14.16 -5.41 -3.81
C PRO A 41 12.90 -6.03 -4.38
N LEU A 42 12.84 -7.36 -4.49
CA LEU A 42 11.65 -8.07 -4.98
C LEU A 42 10.46 -7.89 -4.03
N LEU A 43 10.69 -8.01 -2.72
CA LEU A 43 9.68 -7.76 -1.69
C LEU A 43 9.20 -6.30 -1.72
N LEU A 44 10.13 -5.34 -1.87
CA LEU A 44 9.83 -3.92 -1.96
C LEU A 44 9.02 -3.59 -3.22
N ILE A 45 9.36 -4.19 -4.36
CA ILE A 45 8.61 -4.04 -5.62
C ILE A 45 7.20 -4.61 -5.46
N LEU A 46 7.04 -5.78 -4.84
CA LEU A 46 5.72 -6.38 -4.60
C LEU A 46 4.86 -5.50 -3.68
N ALA A 47 5.44 -4.98 -2.59
CA ALA A 47 4.76 -4.06 -1.71
C ALA A 47 4.38 -2.75 -2.42
N TYR A 48 5.27 -2.20 -3.24
CA TYR A 48 5.07 -0.90 -3.88
C TYR A 48 4.16 -0.96 -5.12
N VAL A 49 4.36 -1.95 -5.99
CA VAL A 49 3.68 -2.07 -7.30
C VAL A 49 2.37 -2.83 -7.18
N VAL A 50 2.21 -3.70 -6.18
CA VAL A 50 0.98 -4.48 -6.00
C VAL A 50 0.23 -3.99 -4.77
N LEU A 51 0.86 -4.00 -3.59
CA LEU A 51 0.11 -3.81 -2.34
C LEU A 51 -0.37 -2.37 -2.12
N ILE A 52 0.44 -1.37 -2.45
CA ILE A 52 0.04 0.05 -2.38
C ILE A 52 -1.09 0.41 -3.35
N PRO A 53 -1.02 0.05 -4.65
CA PRO A 53 -2.12 0.29 -5.57
C PRO A 53 -3.27 -0.71 -5.40
N PHE A 54 -3.10 -1.83 -4.70
CA PHE A 54 -4.23 -2.69 -4.30
C PHE A 54 -4.94 -2.16 -3.05
N GLY A 55 -4.24 -1.70 -2.00
CA GLY A 55 -4.75 -0.56 -1.20
C GLY A 55 -4.96 0.62 -2.16
N LEU A 56 -5.37 1.83 -1.83
CA LEU A 56 -5.78 2.85 -2.84
C LEU A 56 -6.90 2.43 -3.83
N LEU A 57 -6.70 1.48 -4.74
CA LEU A 57 -7.67 1.04 -5.77
C LEU A 57 -8.71 0.05 -5.23
N TYR A 58 -8.45 -0.62 -4.10
CA TYR A 58 -9.50 -1.29 -3.30
C TYR A 58 -10.39 -0.22 -2.68
N LYS A 59 -11.19 0.38 -3.56
CA LYS A 59 -12.28 1.27 -3.25
C LYS A 59 -13.26 0.41 -2.48
N SER A 60 -13.19 0.48 -1.14
CA SER A 60 -14.29 0.04 -0.30
C SER A 60 -15.52 0.69 -0.89
N LYS A 61 -16.37 -0.13 -1.51
CA LYS A 61 -17.68 0.27 -2.00
C LYS A 61 -18.30 1.12 -0.88
N PRO A 62 -18.85 2.31 -1.19
CA PRO A 62 -19.53 3.11 -0.18
C PRO A 62 -20.50 2.18 0.54
N LYS A 63 -20.23 1.98 1.83
CA LYS A 63 -21.07 1.19 2.70
C LYS A 63 -22.27 2.11 2.93
N ASP A 64 -23.30 1.89 2.12
CA ASP A 64 -24.65 2.42 2.32
C ASP A 64 -25.07 2.26 3.78
#